data_AF-A0AA51MV85-F1
#
_entry.id   AF-A0AA51MV85-F1
#
_cell.length_a   1.000
_cell.length_b   1.000
_cell.length_c   1.000
_cell.angle_alpha   90.00
_cell.angle_beta   90.00
_cell.angle_gamma   90.00
#
_symmetry.space_group_name_H-M   'P 1'
#
loop_
_entity.id
_entity.type
_entity.pdbx_description
1 polymer ?
#
loop_
_entity_poly.entity_id
_entity_poly.type
_entity_poly.pdbx_seq_one_letter_code
_entity_poly.pdbx_strand_id
1 'polypeptide(L)'
;MFYISNKGSFISLSYVLLYLEQIKYFTVSEEGVLTCNEDGNNPRFKEWIYSDEIQYQTFLEALKPYKIKKFSPREWFMRSEVSDRFKNQYFYRVLVYEFNETTKHILLNNTSNVVFRDKENNLLYLPQDLCFFDKEGKLLMGTLSHEDIAAIMVTRPLDNNELLKYGLFPTGKQVVIPDLDCINL
;
A
#
# COMPACT_ATOMS: atom_id res chain seq x y z
N MET A 1 4.01 7.88 -17.77
CA MET A 1 4.79 6.63 -17.85
C MET A 1 5.07 6.18 -16.42
N PHE A 2 4.82 4.91 -16.09
CA PHE A 2 5.16 4.35 -14.77
C PHE A 2 6.55 3.73 -14.82
N TYR A 3 7.29 3.90 -13.73
CA TYR A 3 8.59 3.26 -13.52
C TYR A 3 8.46 2.23 -12.40
N ILE A 4 9.00 1.04 -12.61
CA ILE A 4 8.96 -0.07 -11.66
C ILE A 4 10.36 -0.36 -11.11
N SER A 5 10.44 -0.66 -9.82
CA SER A 5 11.57 -1.35 -9.21
C SER A 5 11.14 -2.77 -8.82
N ASN A 6 11.95 -3.79 -9.16
CA ASN A 6 11.69 -5.20 -8.87
C ASN A 6 12.78 -5.90 -8.03
N LYS A 7 13.59 -5.14 -7.27
CA LYS A 7 14.65 -5.69 -6.42
C LYS A 7 14.97 -4.78 -5.22
N GLY A 8 14.04 -4.64 -4.27
CA GLY A 8 14.36 -4.05 -2.96
C GLY A 8 14.96 -2.64 -2.98
N SER A 9 14.72 -1.85 -4.03
CA SER A 9 15.29 -0.50 -4.12
C SER A 9 14.67 0.40 -3.05
N PHE A 10 15.49 1.00 -2.21
CA PHE A 10 15.03 1.95 -1.19
C PHE A 10 14.57 3.25 -1.83
N ILE A 11 13.28 3.52 -1.78
CA ILE A 11 12.72 4.82 -2.16
C ILE A 11 12.25 5.50 -0.89
N SER A 12 12.88 6.61 -0.53
CA SER A 12 12.49 7.37 0.66
C SER A 12 11.10 7.97 0.50
N LEU A 13 10.27 7.87 1.53
CA LEU A 13 8.94 8.48 1.53
C LEU A 13 9.03 10.00 1.45
N SER A 14 9.97 10.63 2.17
CA SER A 14 10.14 12.08 2.11
C SER A 14 10.54 12.55 0.71
N TYR A 15 11.40 11.79 0.02
CA TYR A 15 11.74 12.03 -1.39
C TYR A 15 10.49 11.94 -2.27
N VAL A 16 9.68 10.90 -2.11
CA VAL A 16 8.43 10.73 -2.87
C VAL A 16 7.49 11.91 -2.65
N LEU A 17 7.22 12.25 -1.39
CA LEU A 17 6.27 13.30 -1.03
C LEU A 17 6.76 14.71 -1.43
N LEU A 18 8.06 14.88 -1.65
CA LEU A 18 8.62 16.12 -2.21
C LEU A 18 8.31 16.28 -3.70
N TYR A 19 8.09 15.18 -4.43
CA TYR A 19 7.99 15.18 -5.90
C TYR A 19 6.66 14.75 -6.46
N LEU A 20 5.84 14.05 -5.68
CA LEU A 20 4.45 13.83 -6.01
C LEU A 20 3.65 15.10 -5.70
N GLU A 21 2.97 15.61 -6.72
CA GLU A 21 2.07 16.74 -6.58
C GLU A 21 0.62 16.24 -6.65
N GLN A 22 -0.31 17.04 -6.11
CA GLN A 22 -1.75 16.81 -6.25
C GLN A 22 -2.27 15.50 -5.65
N ILE A 23 -1.54 14.90 -4.69
CA ILE A 23 -2.03 13.76 -3.93
C ILE A 23 -3.32 14.18 -3.21
N LYS A 24 -4.41 13.44 -3.46
CA LYS A 24 -5.70 13.64 -2.78
C LYS A 24 -6.02 12.50 -1.82
N TYR A 25 -5.61 11.28 -2.17
CA TYR A 25 -5.88 10.08 -1.38
C TYR A 25 -4.63 9.21 -1.27
N PHE A 26 -4.56 8.44 -0.20
CA PHE A 26 -3.61 7.35 -0.09
C PHE A 26 -4.26 6.12 0.51
N THR A 27 -3.63 4.97 0.33
CA THR A 27 -4.19 3.69 0.73
C THR A 27 -3.22 2.89 1.55
N VAL A 28 -3.76 2.07 2.46
CA VAL A 28 -2.98 1.18 3.31
C VAL A 28 -3.66 -0.17 3.45
N SER A 29 -2.89 -1.25 3.36
CA SER A 29 -3.39 -2.64 3.46
C SER A 29 -3.49 -3.12 4.90
N GLU A 30 -4.71 -3.38 5.37
CA GLU A 30 -5.00 -4.10 6.60
C GLU A 30 -5.10 -5.61 6.31
N GLU A 31 -4.10 -6.37 6.74
CA GLU A 31 -4.10 -7.84 6.71
C GLU A 31 -4.72 -8.41 7.99
N GLY A 32 -5.41 -9.53 7.86
CA GLY A 32 -5.75 -10.36 9.01
C GLY A 32 -6.08 -11.80 8.67
N VAL A 33 -6.23 -12.59 9.73
CA VAL A 33 -6.48 -14.02 9.69
C VAL A 33 -7.80 -14.38 10.35
N LEU A 34 -8.45 -15.42 9.85
CA LEU A 34 -9.59 -16.04 10.52
C LEU A 34 -9.08 -17.10 11.49
N THR A 35 -9.32 -16.92 12.79
CA THR A 35 -8.97 -17.90 13.81
C THR A 35 -10.16 -18.75 14.23
N CYS A 36 -9.91 -20.04 14.45
CA CYS A 36 -10.85 -20.96 15.12
C CYS A 36 -10.48 -21.00 16.61
N ASN A 37 -11.45 -21.34 17.47
CA ASN A 37 -11.16 -21.60 18.88
C ASN A 37 -10.48 -22.97 19.06
N GLU A 38 -10.00 -23.24 20.28
CA GLU A 38 -9.24 -24.45 20.66
C GLU A 38 -9.98 -25.77 20.36
N ASP A 39 -11.31 -25.75 20.27
CA ASP A 39 -12.16 -26.91 19.96
C ASP A 39 -12.36 -27.16 18.46
N GLY A 40 -11.74 -26.37 17.58
CA GLY A 40 -11.86 -26.51 16.12
C GLY A 40 -13.24 -26.18 15.55
N ASN A 41 -14.14 -25.57 16.33
CA ASN A 41 -15.48 -25.19 15.90
C ASN A 41 -15.46 -23.85 15.13
N ASN A 42 -16.14 -23.79 13.97
CA ASN A 42 -16.27 -22.58 13.16
C ASN A 42 -17.73 -22.14 13.01
N PRO A 43 -18.20 -21.15 13.80
CA PRO A 43 -19.51 -20.53 13.62
C PRO A 43 -19.35 -19.19 12.87
N ARG A 44 -18.91 -19.23 11.61
CA ARG A 44 -18.77 -18.13 10.64
C ARG A 44 -17.86 -16.93 10.96
N PHE A 45 -17.82 -16.29 12.12
CA PHE A 45 -16.96 -15.10 12.38
C PHE A 45 -16.89 -14.79 13.87
N LYS A 46 -15.90 -15.28 14.63
CA LYS A 46 -15.77 -14.81 16.01
C LYS A 46 -14.71 -13.74 16.23
N GLU A 47 -13.52 -13.82 15.64
CA GLU A 47 -12.55 -12.73 15.81
C GLU A 47 -11.74 -12.51 14.54
N TRP A 48 -11.65 -11.24 14.13
CA TRP A 48 -10.75 -10.79 13.06
C TRP A 48 -9.48 -10.36 13.77
N ILE A 49 -8.43 -11.16 13.70
CA ILE A 49 -7.12 -10.72 14.16
C ILE A 49 -6.48 -9.96 13.01
N TYR A 50 -6.53 -8.64 13.11
CA TYR A 50 -5.67 -7.75 12.32
C TYR A 50 -4.27 -7.81 12.91
N SER A 51 -3.22 -7.49 12.13
CA SER A 51 -1.81 -7.54 12.58
C SER A 51 -1.62 -7.40 14.09
N ASP A 52 -0.99 -8.40 14.72
CA ASP A 52 -0.72 -8.42 16.16
C ASP A 52 0.30 -7.34 16.60
N GLU A 53 0.85 -6.59 15.64
CA GLU A 53 1.83 -5.55 15.88
C GLU A 53 1.18 -4.28 16.43
N ILE A 54 1.42 -4.00 17.72
CA ILE A 54 0.94 -2.80 18.43
C ILE A 54 1.28 -1.52 17.67
N GLN A 55 2.45 -1.46 17.02
CA GLN A 55 2.88 -0.32 16.23
C GLN A 55 1.97 -0.11 15.01
N TYR A 56 1.57 -1.19 14.33
CA TYR A 56 0.64 -1.07 13.21
C TYR A 56 -0.74 -0.63 13.64
N GLN A 57 -1.24 -1.22 14.72
CA GLN A 57 -2.54 -0.86 15.29
C GLN A 57 -2.59 0.61 15.70
N THR A 58 -1.52 1.11 16.33
CA THR A 58 -1.40 2.52 16.71
C THR A 58 -1.38 3.43 15.48
N PHE A 59 -0.66 3.04 14.43
CA PHE A 59 -0.62 3.77 13.16
C PHE A 59 -2.00 3.81 12.47
N LEU A 60 -2.72 2.68 12.42
CA LEU A 60 -4.06 2.62 11.83
C LEU A 60 -5.09 3.41 12.64
N GLU A 61 -5.03 3.36 13.98
CA GLU A 61 -5.90 4.16 14.86
C GLU A 61 -5.64 5.66 14.69
N ALA A 62 -4.38 6.09 14.52
CA ALA A 62 -4.06 7.49 14.23
C ALA A 62 -4.67 7.98 12.91
N LEU A 63 -4.74 7.11 11.90
CA LEU A 63 -5.33 7.43 10.60
C LEU A 63 -6.87 7.34 10.56
N LYS A 64 -7.48 6.62 11.50
CA LYS A 64 -8.92 6.31 11.54
C LYS A 64 -9.86 7.50 11.30
N PRO A 65 -9.60 8.72 11.84
CA PRO A 65 -10.46 9.88 11.58
C PRO A 65 -10.49 10.34 10.12
N TYR A 66 -9.48 9.97 9.32
CA TYR A 66 -9.30 10.41 7.94
C TYR A 66 -9.72 9.36 6.92
N LYS A 67 -10.33 8.26 7.37
CA LYS A 67 -10.73 7.16 6.51
C LYS A 67 -11.94 7.56 5.67
N ILE A 68 -11.82 7.40 4.36
CA ILE A 68 -12.88 7.72 3.40
C ILE A 68 -13.62 6.46 2.98
N LYS A 69 -12.89 5.39 2.65
CA LYS A 69 -13.47 4.17 2.07
C LYS A 69 -12.64 2.94 2.44
N LYS A 70 -13.20 1.76 2.19
CA LYS A 70 -12.58 0.46 2.40
C LYS A 70 -13.05 -0.51 1.33
N PHE A 71 -12.15 -1.31 0.76
CA PHE A 71 -12.54 -2.33 -0.21
C PHE A 71 -11.64 -3.57 -0.20
N SER A 72 -12.12 -4.60 -0.89
CA SER A 72 -11.43 -5.90 -1.00
C SER A 72 -10.53 -5.91 -2.24
N PRO A 73 -9.30 -6.44 -2.15
CA PRO A 73 -8.30 -6.32 -3.20
C PRO A 73 -8.44 -7.34 -4.34
N ARG A 74 -9.62 -7.91 -4.60
CA ARG A 74 -9.82 -8.90 -5.68
C ARG A 74 -9.40 -8.39 -7.07
N GLU A 75 -9.22 -7.07 -7.22
CA GLU A 75 -8.76 -6.40 -8.44
C GLU A 75 -7.63 -5.38 -8.17
N TRP A 76 -6.98 -5.43 -7.00
CA TRP A 76 -6.03 -4.40 -6.57
C TRP A 76 -4.61 -4.64 -7.10
N PHE A 77 -3.99 -3.56 -7.61
CA PHE A 77 -2.59 -3.38 -8.03
C PHE A 77 -1.76 -4.67 -8.06
N MET A 78 -1.58 -5.21 -9.28
CA MET A 78 -0.65 -6.29 -9.65
C MET A 78 -0.51 -7.47 -8.66
N ARG A 79 -1.53 -7.80 -7.86
CA ARG A 79 -1.45 -9.00 -7.03
C ARG A 79 -1.61 -10.25 -7.89
N SER A 80 -0.72 -11.21 -7.69
CA SER A 80 -1.00 -12.60 -8.00
C SER A 80 -2.30 -13.02 -7.28
N GLU A 81 -3.24 -13.70 -7.94
CA GLU A 81 -4.42 -14.23 -7.25
C GLU A 81 -3.95 -15.07 -6.04
N VAL A 82 -4.45 -14.73 -4.84
CA VAL A 82 -4.27 -15.60 -3.66
C VAL A 82 -4.78 -16.98 -4.05
N SER A 83 -3.93 -17.99 -3.93
CA SER A 83 -4.29 -19.37 -4.27
C SER A 83 -5.63 -19.75 -3.60
N ASP A 84 -6.56 -20.34 -4.36
CA ASP A 84 -7.90 -20.70 -3.87
C ASP A 84 -7.87 -21.45 -2.53
N ARG A 85 -6.81 -22.24 -2.29
CA ARG A 85 -6.60 -23.00 -1.04
C ARG A 85 -6.47 -22.14 0.21
N PHE A 86 -6.08 -20.88 0.09
CA PHE A 86 -5.86 -19.95 1.21
C PHE A 86 -6.83 -18.76 1.23
N LYS A 87 -7.71 -18.62 0.21
CA LYS A 87 -8.69 -17.51 0.11
C LYS A 87 -9.63 -17.40 1.32
N ASN A 88 -9.81 -18.49 2.07
CA ASN A 88 -10.67 -18.55 3.26
C ASN A 88 -9.89 -18.44 4.58
N GLN A 89 -8.56 -18.28 4.56
CA GLN A 89 -7.72 -18.21 5.76
C GLN A 89 -7.17 -16.81 5.99
N TYR A 90 -6.82 -16.13 4.90
CA TYR A 90 -6.27 -14.78 4.90
C TYR A 90 -7.22 -13.83 4.19
N PHE A 91 -7.42 -12.66 4.77
CA PHE A 91 -8.08 -11.57 4.08
C PHE A 91 -7.18 -10.35 4.10
N TYR A 92 -7.22 -9.62 3.00
CA TYR A 92 -6.62 -8.30 2.90
C TYR A 92 -7.73 -7.31 2.68
N ARG A 93 -7.64 -6.17 3.34
CA ARG A 93 -8.55 -5.06 3.11
C ARG A 93 -7.72 -3.85 2.87
N VAL A 94 -8.10 -3.07 1.90
CA VAL A 94 -7.37 -1.85 1.63
C VAL A 94 -8.22 -0.67 2.01
N LEU A 95 -7.62 0.18 2.82
CA LEU A 95 -8.22 1.32 3.48
C LEU A 95 -7.79 2.57 2.72
N VAL A 96 -8.75 3.42 2.37
CA VAL A 96 -8.52 4.68 1.67
C VAL A 96 -8.65 5.82 2.66
N TYR A 97 -7.64 6.70 2.68
CA TYR A 97 -7.56 7.84 3.58
C TYR A 97 -7.39 9.14 2.79
N GLU A 98 -7.90 10.23 3.35
CA GLU A 98 -7.63 11.56 2.82
C GLU A 98 -6.16 11.94 3.01
N PHE A 99 -5.55 12.49 1.97
CA PHE A 99 -4.22 13.08 2.09
C PHE A 99 -4.31 14.57 2.46
N ASN A 100 -3.78 14.92 3.63
CA ASN A 100 -3.66 16.29 4.14
C ASN A 100 -2.37 16.40 4.99
N GLU A 101 -2.04 17.60 5.49
CA GLU A 101 -0.80 17.78 6.26
C GLU A 101 -0.76 16.90 7.52
N THR A 102 -1.89 16.65 8.19
CA THR A 102 -1.92 15.78 9.38
C THR A 102 -1.63 14.32 9.01
N THR A 103 -2.28 13.78 7.98
CA THR A 103 -2.05 12.38 7.56
C THR A 103 -0.66 12.18 6.98
N LYS A 104 -0.12 13.20 6.30
CA LYS A 104 1.29 13.25 5.88
C LYS A 104 2.26 13.17 7.07
N HIS A 105 2.01 13.92 8.14
CA HIS A 105 2.83 13.84 9.36
C HIS A 105 2.73 12.46 10.02
N ILE A 106 1.54 11.86 10.08
CA ILE A 106 1.36 10.50 10.59
C ILE A 106 2.19 9.51 9.76
N LEU A 107 2.14 9.58 8.43
CA LEU A 107 2.95 8.73 7.56
C LEU A 107 4.44 8.89 7.82
N LEU A 108 4.95 10.12 7.80
CA LEU A 108 6.38 10.42 7.98
C LEU A 108 6.93 10.00 9.35
N ASN A 109 6.10 10.01 10.39
CA ASN A 109 6.50 9.56 11.73
C ASN A 109 6.56 8.03 11.87
N ASN A 110 5.88 7.29 11.00
CA ASN A 110 5.78 5.83 11.09
C ASN A 110 6.56 5.10 9.99
N THR A 111 6.86 5.77 8.88
CA THR A 111 7.59 5.17 7.76
C THR A 111 8.54 6.17 7.09
N SER A 112 9.77 5.73 6.85
CA SER A 112 10.83 6.51 6.21
C SER A 112 11.01 6.17 4.73
N ASN A 113 10.55 4.99 4.30
CA ASN A 113 10.72 4.43 2.97
C ASN A 113 9.40 3.84 2.48
N VAL A 114 9.17 3.94 1.18
CA VAL A 114 7.96 3.40 0.58
C VAL A 114 8.16 1.96 0.12
N VAL A 115 9.41 1.57 -0.17
CA VAL A 115 9.75 0.15 -0.38
C VAL A 115 10.20 -0.44 0.96
N PHE A 116 9.61 -1.57 1.32
CA PHE A 116 9.66 -2.15 2.66
C PHE A 116 10.87 -3.01 2.93
N ARG A 117 12.06 -2.49 2.61
CA ARG A 117 13.29 -3.11 3.09
C ARG A 117 14.18 -2.07 3.78
N ASP A 118 15.02 -2.50 4.70
CA ASP A 118 16.18 -1.71 5.15
C ASP A 118 17.41 -2.03 4.29
N LYS A 119 18.52 -1.31 4.50
CA LYS A 119 19.79 -1.52 3.75
C LYS A 119 20.34 -2.95 3.82
N GLU A 120 19.88 -3.74 4.79
CA GLU A 120 20.27 -5.14 5.02
C GLU A 120 19.26 -6.12 4.40
N ASN A 121 18.28 -5.61 3.64
CA ASN A 121 17.24 -6.35 2.95
C ASN A 121 16.19 -6.97 3.88
N ASN A 122 16.11 -6.54 5.14
CA ASN A 122 15.07 -6.99 6.08
C ASN A 122 13.74 -6.32 5.77
N LEU A 123 12.64 -7.08 5.84
CA LEU A 123 11.30 -6.51 5.66
C LEU A 123 11.01 -5.47 6.74
N LEU A 124 10.62 -4.26 6.32
CA LEU A 124 10.12 -3.23 7.22
C LEU A 124 8.64 -3.48 7.48
N TYR A 125 8.27 -3.50 8.76
CA TYR A 125 6.96 -3.93 9.21
C TYR A 125 5.82 -2.98 8.82
N LEU A 126 6.11 -1.70 8.51
CA LEU A 126 5.09 -0.65 8.35
C LEU A 126 5.35 0.36 7.21
N PRO A 127 4.29 0.77 6.48
CA PRO A 127 3.02 0.05 6.18
C PRO A 127 3.21 -1.10 5.16
N GLN A 128 2.33 -2.10 5.04
CA GLN A 128 2.59 -3.20 4.07
C GLN A 128 2.43 -2.81 2.59
N ASP A 129 1.35 -2.14 2.21
CA ASP A 129 1.17 -1.65 0.82
C ASP A 129 0.73 -0.18 0.91
N LEU A 130 1.50 0.73 0.33
CA LEU A 130 1.23 2.17 0.36
C LEU A 130 1.08 2.69 -1.06
N CYS A 131 -0.09 3.24 -1.37
CA CYS A 131 -0.35 3.84 -2.67
C CYS A 131 -0.89 5.26 -2.52
N PHE A 132 -0.52 6.16 -3.43
CA PHE A 132 -0.91 7.56 -3.50
C PHE A 132 -1.65 7.82 -4.81
N PHE A 133 -2.73 8.59 -4.73
CA PHE A 133 -3.64 8.88 -5.84
C PHE A 133 -3.94 10.37 -5.92
N ASP A 134 -4.16 10.86 -7.14
CA ASP A 134 -4.67 12.21 -7.35
C ASP A 134 -6.21 12.28 -7.17
N LYS A 135 -6.77 13.48 -7.39
CA LYS A 135 -8.22 13.74 -7.27
C LYS A 135 -9.07 12.98 -8.29
N GLU A 136 -8.48 12.53 -9.40
CA GLU A 136 -9.14 11.79 -10.48
C GLU A 136 -9.01 10.28 -10.26
N GLY A 137 -8.46 9.86 -9.11
CA GLY A 137 -8.26 8.45 -8.77
C GLY A 137 -7.10 7.81 -9.50
N LYS A 138 -6.26 8.59 -10.17
CA LYS A 138 -5.09 8.08 -10.89
C LYS A 138 -3.96 7.80 -9.92
N LEU A 139 -3.36 6.61 -10.04
CA LEU A 139 -2.21 6.21 -9.24
C LEU A 139 -1.01 7.10 -9.56
N LEU A 140 -0.51 7.79 -8.54
CA LEU A 140 0.72 8.57 -8.60
C LEU A 140 1.91 7.71 -8.17
N MET A 141 1.72 6.84 -7.19
CA MET A 141 2.71 5.86 -6.78
C MET A 141 2.05 4.72 -6.02
N GLY A 142 2.56 3.50 -6.12
CA GLY A 142 2.08 2.36 -5.34
C GLY A 142 3.16 1.34 -5.04
N THR A 143 3.01 0.62 -3.94
CA THR A 143 3.91 -0.47 -3.53
C THR A 143 3.16 -1.74 -3.19
N LEU A 144 3.81 -2.87 -3.43
CA LEU A 144 3.42 -4.21 -2.95
C LEU A 144 4.59 -4.77 -2.17
N SER A 145 4.49 -4.77 -0.83
CA SER A 145 5.54 -5.34 0.03
C SER A 145 5.84 -6.79 -0.31
N HIS A 146 4.79 -7.59 -0.47
CA HIS A 146 4.90 -9.04 -0.65
C HIS A 146 5.48 -9.48 -2.01
N GLU A 147 5.46 -8.60 -3.02
CA GLU A 147 6.11 -8.86 -4.33
C GLU A 147 7.40 -8.04 -4.53
N ASP A 148 7.81 -7.24 -3.54
CA ASP A 148 8.95 -6.31 -3.63
C ASP A 148 8.83 -5.32 -4.82
N ILE A 149 7.61 -4.89 -5.11
CA ILE A 149 7.30 -4.01 -6.24
C ILE A 149 7.04 -2.59 -5.75
N ALA A 150 7.63 -1.62 -6.44
CA ALA A 150 7.23 -0.23 -6.37
C ALA A 150 7.01 0.33 -7.77
N ALA A 151 5.90 1.03 -7.99
CA ALA A 151 5.62 1.74 -9.22
C ALA A 151 5.41 3.22 -8.93
N ILE A 152 6.10 4.10 -9.65
CA ILE A 152 5.93 5.56 -9.52
C ILE A 152 5.61 6.20 -10.86
N MET A 153 4.63 7.09 -10.85
CA MET A 153 4.40 8.06 -11.91
C MET A 153 5.23 9.30 -11.62
N VAL A 154 6.11 9.60 -12.56
CA VAL A 154 6.92 10.82 -12.51
C VAL A 154 6.05 11.97 -13.02
N THR A 155 5.64 12.87 -12.10
CA THR A 155 4.75 14.03 -12.37
C THR A 155 5.52 15.27 -12.85
N ARG A 156 6.84 15.26 -12.74
CA ARG A 156 7.76 16.32 -13.20
C ARG A 156 8.94 15.70 -13.96
N PRO A 157 9.60 16.39 -14.90
CA PRO A 157 10.76 15.82 -15.59
C PRO A 157 11.86 15.42 -14.60
N LEU A 158 12.18 14.13 -14.55
CA LEU A 158 13.37 13.58 -13.87
C LEU A 158 14.29 13.00 -14.95
N ASP A 159 15.59 13.19 -14.77
CA ASP A 159 16.61 12.57 -15.62
C ASP A 159 16.56 11.04 -15.46
N ASN A 160 16.65 10.30 -16.56
CA ASN A 160 16.71 8.84 -16.56
C ASN A 160 17.83 8.28 -15.67
N ASN A 161 18.99 8.95 -15.60
CA ASN A 161 20.09 8.56 -14.71
C ASN A 161 19.73 8.74 -13.23
N GLU A 162 18.90 9.73 -12.88
CA GLU A 162 18.39 9.87 -11.51
C GLU A 162 17.47 8.72 -11.16
N LEU A 163 16.57 8.33 -12.07
CA LEU A 163 15.68 7.19 -11.87
C LEU A 163 16.47 5.87 -11.73
N LEU A 164 17.50 5.68 -12.55
CA LEU A 164 18.37 4.49 -12.48
C LEU A 164 19.13 4.38 -11.15
N LYS A 165 19.51 5.49 -10.51
CA LYS A 165 20.13 5.47 -9.17
C LYS A 165 19.21 4.83 -8.11
N TYR A 166 17.91 4.87 -8.32
CA TYR A 166 16.90 4.27 -7.45
C TYR A 166 16.37 2.93 -7.97
N GLY A 167 17.03 2.32 -8.97
CA GLY A 167 16.60 1.04 -9.54
C GLY A 167 15.22 1.09 -10.19
N LEU A 168 14.81 2.27 -10.69
CA LEU A 168 13.53 2.48 -11.36
C LEU A 168 13.70 2.32 -12.87
N PHE A 169 12.91 1.42 -13.46
CA PHE A 169 12.94 1.10 -14.89
C PHE A 169 11.59 1.39 -15.53
N PRO A 170 11.54 1.96 -16.75
CA PRO A 170 10.29 2.14 -17.46
C PRO A 170 9.65 0.78 -17.75
N THR A 171 8.35 0.65 -17.48
CA THR A 171 7.59 -0.54 -17.87
C THR A 171 6.67 -0.23 -19.05
N GLY A 172 6.58 -1.17 -19.99
CA GLY A 172 5.58 -1.14 -21.07
C GLY A 172 4.22 -1.72 -20.63
N LYS A 173 4.12 -2.32 -19.45
CA LYS A 173 2.85 -2.88 -18.94
C LYS A 173 1.97 -1.74 -18.42
N GLN A 174 0.73 -1.67 -18.91
CA GLN A 174 -0.29 -0.85 -18.26
C GLN A 174 -0.56 -1.44 -16.87
N VAL A 175 -0.33 -0.63 -15.83
CA VAL A 175 -0.80 -0.94 -14.49
C VAL A 175 -2.31 -0.79 -14.52
N VAL A 176 -3.04 -1.89 -14.32
CA VAL A 176 -4.49 -1.84 -14.13
C VAL A 176 -4.74 -1.31 -12.73
N ILE A 177 -5.31 -0.10 -12.66
CA ILE A 177 -5.76 0.52 -11.43
C ILE A 177 -7.27 0.31 -11.42
N PRO A 178 -7.85 -0.39 -10.43
CA PRO A 178 -9.30 -0.46 -10.32
C PRO A 178 -9.82 0.96 -10.13
N ASP A 179 -10.85 1.31 -10.90
CA ASP A 179 -11.47 2.62 -10.81
C ASP A 179 -11.94 2.85 -9.37
N LEU A 180 -11.53 3.97 -8.78
CA LEU A 180 -12.04 4.35 -7.45
C LEU A 180 -13.52 4.78 -7.52
N ASP A 181 -14.06 4.89 -8.74
CA ASP A 181 -15.44 5.24 -9.05
C ASP A 181 -16.45 4.37 -8.30
N CYS A 182 -17.07 5.02 -7.32
CA CYS A 182 -18.47 4.91 -6.92
C CYS A 182 -19.13 3.53 -7.05
N ILE A 183 -19.01 2.71 -5.99
CA ILE A 183 -20.20 1.98 -5.57
C ILE A 183 -21.11 3.05 -4.96
N ASN A 184 -22.03 3.55 -5.78
CA ASN A 184 -23.16 4.36 -5.35
C ASN A 184 -23.91 3.63 -4.23
N LEU A 185 -23.91 4.19 -3.02
CA LEU A 185 -25.04 4.91 -2.43
C LEU A 185 -24.69 5.34 -0.99
#